data_AF-A0A8T6SUH0-F1
#
_entry.id   AF-A0A8T6SUH0-F1
#
_cell.length_a   1.000
_cell.length_b   1.000
_cell.length_c   1.000
_cell.angle_alpha   90.00
_cell.angle_beta   90.00
_cell.angle_gamma   90.00
#
_symmetry.space_group_name_H-M   'P 1'
#
loop_
_entity.id
_entity.type
_entity.pdbx_description
1 polymer ?
#
loop_
_entity_poly.entity_id
_entity_poly.type
_entity_poly.pdbx_seq_one_letter_code
_entity_poly.pdbx_strand_id
1 'polypeptide(L)' 'LPPGVIQMVKVYIAVKRKLSVGDKMAGRHGNKGVVSRIEPIEDMPYLDDGTPVDIVLNPLGVPSRMNV' A
#
# COMPACT_ATOMS: atom_id res chain seq x y z
N LEU A 1 13.33 -34.69 -9.52
CA LEU A 1 13.57 -34.62 -8.06
C LEU A 1 15.06 -34.89 -7.83
N PRO A 2 15.70 -34.39 -6.75
CA PRO A 2 17.05 -34.80 -6.40
C PRO A 2 17.17 -36.33 -6.42
N PRO A 3 18.33 -36.90 -6.76
CA PRO A 3 18.52 -38.35 -6.74
C PRO A 3 18.13 -38.92 -5.36
N GLY A 4 17.28 -39.95 -5.33
CA GLY A 4 16.84 -40.60 -4.08
C GLY A 4 15.47 -40.19 -3.54
N VAL A 5 14.75 -39.26 -4.16
CA VAL A 5 13.37 -38.93 -3.75
C VAL A 5 12.34 -39.83 -4.43
N ILE A 6 11.53 -40.53 -3.62
CA ILE A 6 10.50 -41.49 -4.08
C ILE A 6 9.17 -40.78 -4.40
N GLN A 7 8.76 -39.82 -3.57
CA GLN A 7 7.55 -39.02 -3.79
C GLN A 7 7.69 -37.63 -3.16
N MET A 8 7.07 -36.62 -3.78
CA MET A 8 7.04 -35.24 -3.29
C MET A 8 5.59 -34.78 -3.17
N VAL A 9 5.24 -34.19 -2.04
CA VAL A 9 3.93 -33.58 -1.79
C VAL A 9 4.10 -32.06 -1.68
N LYS A 10 3.27 -31.31 -2.39
CA LYS A 10 3.19 -29.83 -2.29
C LYS A 10 1.85 -29.47 -1.70
N VAL A 11 1.87 -28.68 -0.63
CA VAL A 11 0.67 -28.10 -0.03
C VAL A 11 0.68 -26.60 -0.29
N TYR A 12 -0.44 -26.08 -0.79
CA TYR A 12 -0.64 -24.66 -1.04
C TYR A 12 -1.46 -24.06 0.09
N ILE A 13 -0.96 -23.00 0.71
CA ILE A 13 -1.66 -22.25 1.76
C ILE A 13 -1.94 -20.85 1.22
N ALA A 14 -3.20 -20.44 1.29
CA ALA A 14 -3.61 -19.08 0.96
C ALA A 14 -3.74 -18.23 2.23
N VAL A 15 -3.21 -17.01 2.19
CA VAL A 15 -3.32 -16.04 3.29
C VAL A 15 -3.76 -14.69 2.73
N LYS A 16 -4.76 -14.06 3.35
CA LYS A 16 -5.15 -12.67 3.06
C LYS A 16 -4.36 -11.73 3.98
N ARG A 17 -3.48 -10.92 3.42
CA ARG A 17 -2.73 -9.90 4.16
C ARG A 17 -3.49 -8.58 4.14
N LYS A 18 -3.56 -7.90 5.28
CA LYS A 18 -4.07 -6.53 5.39
C LYS A 18 -2.93 -5.54 5.16
N LEU A 19 -3.28 -4.32 4.76
CA LEU A 19 -2.35 -3.20 4.67
C LEU A 19 -1.75 -2.88 6.05
N SER A 20 -0.48 -2.56 6.08
CA SER A 20 0.28 -2.24 7.27
C SER A 20 1.24 -1.07 7.03
N VAL A 21 1.66 -0.41 8.12
CA VAL A 21 2.72 0.60 8.07
C VAL A 21 4.00 -0.04 7.54
N GLY A 22 4.65 0.63 6.59
CA GLY A 22 5.82 0.09 5.89
C GLY A 22 5.49 -0.57 4.54
N ASP A 23 4.20 -0.79 4.22
CA ASP A 23 3.84 -1.27 2.89
C ASP A 23 4.12 -0.22 1.82
N LYS A 24 4.67 -0.67 0.69
CA LYS A 24 4.97 0.20 -0.45
C LYS A 24 3.76 0.32 -1.35
N MET A 25 3.41 1.56 -1.71
CA MET A 25 2.35 1.87 -2.67
C MET A 25 2.88 2.73 -3.81
N ALA A 26 2.23 2.63 -4.97
CA ALA A 26 2.56 3.43 -6.15
C ALA A 26 1.28 3.89 -6.84
N GLY A 27 1.28 5.14 -7.29
CA GLY A 27 0.24 5.68 -8.16
C GLY A 27 0.53 5.40 -9.64
N ARG A 28 -0.43 5.76 -10.50
CA ARG A 28 -0.35 5.53 -11.94
C ARG A 28 0.61 6.47 -12.68
N HIS A 29 1.03 7.57 -12.04
CA HIS A 29 1.90 8.60 -12.63
C HIS A 29 3.34 8.53 -12.08
N GLY A 30 3.80 7.34 -11.72
CA GLY A 30 5.19 7.10 -11.27
C GLY A 30 5.52 7.64 -9.86
N ASN A 31 4.55 8.18 -9.14
CA ASN A 31 4.68 8.51 -7.73
C ASN A 31 4.71 7.23 -6.90
N LYS A 32 5.71 7.09 -6.03
CA LYS A 32 5.93 5.94 -5.15
C LYS A 32 6.03 6.44 -3.72
N GLY A 33 5.50 5.67 -2.77
CA GLY A 33 5.54 6.00 -1.35
C GLY A 33 5.49 4.74 -0.49
N VAL A 34 5.75 4.92 0.80
CA VAL A 34 5.58 3.89 1.83
C VAL A 34 4.54 4.41 2.81
N VAL A 35 3.62 3.56 3.26
CA VAL A 35 2.61 3.92 4.26
C VAL A 35 3.33 4.33 5.56
N SER A 36 3.17 5.58 5.98
CA SER A 36 3.84 6.12 7.16
C SER A 36 3.06 5.87 8.45
N ARG A 37 1.74 6.00 8.41
CA ARG A 37 0.82 5.85 9.54
C ARG A 37 -0.59 5.50 9.05
N ILE A 38 -1.35 4.83 9.91
CA ILE A 38 -2.77 4.53 9.71
C ILE A 38 -3.50 5.29 10.83
N GLU A 39 -4.25 6.33 10.46
CA GLU A 39 -4.95 7.18 11.41
C GLU A 39 -6.42 6.74 11.58
N PRO A 40 -7.02 7.00 12.76
CA PRO A 40 -8.46 6.94 12.95
C PRO A 40 -9.21 7.93 12.05
N ILE A 41 -10.50 7.69 11.81
CA ILE A 41 -11.31 8.50 10.88
C ILE A 41 -11.52 9.91 11.44
N GLU A 42 -11.65 10.03 12.75
CA GLU A 42 -11.82 11.28 13.52
C GLU A 42 -10.66 12.27 13.36
N ASP A 43 -9.45 11.78 13.07
CA ASP A 43 -8.25 12.59 12.93
C ASP A 43 -7.98 12.98 11.46
N MET A 44 -8.79 12.48 10.51
CA MET A 44 -8.62 12.78 9.09
C MET A 44 -9.24 14.14 8.74
N PRO A 45 -8.67 14.87 7.76
CA PRO A 45 -9.33 16.04 7.20
C PRO A 45 -10.69 15.67 6.58
N TYR A 46 -11.65 16.58 6.70
CA TYR A 46 -13.02 16.40 6.19
C TYR A 46 -13.31 17.35 5.04
N LEU A 47 -14.14 16.89 4.11
CA LEU A 47 -14.79 17.71 3.09
C LEU A 47 -15.94 18.51 3.72
N ASP A 48 -16.47 19.50 2.98
CA ASP A 48 -17.54 20.39 3.44
C ASP A 48 -18.84 19.65 3.80
N ASP A 49 -19.05 18.46 3.24
CA ASP A 49 -20.17 17.57 3.54
C ASP A 49 -19.93 16.64 4.75
N GLY A 50 -18.76 16.72 5.37
CA GLY A 50 -18.35 15.88 6.50
C GLY A 50 -17.72 14.53 6.10
N THR A 51 -17.45 14.28 4.81
CA THR A 51 -16.77 13.05 4.37
C THR A 51 -15.27 13.12 4.68
N PRO A 52 -14.68 12.14 5.38
CA PRO A 52 -13.24 12.10 5.64
C PRO A 52 -12.44 11.78 4.37
N VAL A 53 -11.23 12.31 4.26
CA VAL A 53 -10.29 11.95 3.19
C VAL A 53 -9.66 10.59 3.48
N ASP A 54 -9.49 9.73 2.46
CA ASP A 54 -8.86 8.40 2.63
C ASP A 54 -7.32 8.45 2.69
N ILE A 55 -6.68 9.33 1.90
CA ILE A 55 -5.22 9.39 1.76
C ILE A 55 -4.76 10.85 1.66
N VAL A 56 -3.76 11.20 2.48
CA VAL A 56 -3.08 12.51 2.40
C VAL A 56 -1.71 12.35 1.74
N LEU A 57 -1.46 13.09 0.66
CA LEU A 57 -0.20 13.07 -0.10
C LEU A 57 0.55 14.40 0.05
N ASN A 58 1.88 14.36 -0.04
CA ASN A 58 2.71 15.57 -0.01
C ASN A 58 2.69 16.29 -1.38
N PRO A 59 2.22 17.54 -1.47
CA PRO A 59 2.16 18.28 -2.73
C PRO A 59 3.53 18.62 -3.31
N LEU A 60 4.59 18.69 -2.49
CA LEU A 60 5.94 19.06 -2.94
C LEU A 60 6.53 18.06 -3.96
N GLY A 61 5.99 16.85 -4.04
CA GLY A 61 6.39 15.85 -5.02
C GLY A 61 6.00 16.18 -6.46
N VAL A 62 4.97 17.01 -6.67
CA VAL A 62 4.46 17.35 -8.02
C VAL A 62 5.37 18.36 -8.73
N PRO A 63 5.71 19.53 -8.14
CA PRO A 63 6.59 20.50 -8.80
C PRO A 63 7.99 19.94 -9.03
N SER A 64 8.52 19.17 -8.08
CA SER A 64 9.86 18.59 -8.19
C SER A 64 10.00 17.58 -9.33
N ARG A 65 8.91 16.91 -9.73
CA ARG A 65 8.93 15.88 -10.77
C ARG A 65 8.31 16.32 -12.09
N MET A 66 7.66 17.49 -12.12
CA MET A 66 6.88 17.99 -13.26
C MET A 66 6.00 16.89 -13.89
N ASN A 67 5.36 16.07 -13.06
CA ASN A 67 4.55 14.93 -13.49
C ASN A 67 3.05 15.26 -13.56
N VAL A 68 2.73 16.37 -14.24
CA VAL A 68 1.35 16.82 -14.51
C VAL A 68 0.74 16.02 -15.66
#